data_AF-A0A4Q3YML8-F1
#
_entry.id   AF-A0A4Q3YML8-F1
#
_cell.length_a   1.000
_cell.length_b   1.000
_cell.length_c   1.000
_cell.angle_alpha   90.00
_cell.angle_beta   90.00
_cell.angle_gamma   90.00
#
_symmetry.space_group_name_H-M   'P 1'
#
loop_
_entity.id
_entity.type
_entity.pdbx_description
1 polymer ?
#
loop_
_entity_poly.entity_id
_entity_poly.type
_entity_poly.pdbx_seq_one_letter_code
_entity_poly.pdbx_strand_id
1 'polypeptide(L)'
;MLKRSYDWCVSFASHPSAPWLLFALTFIESSFSPLPPLPLLIPMCIARPDRAWFYAAICALGSVLGGYLGYAIGALLYDSLGLWLISLYGLQAKASELIHTSQHFWFWVLVTKGLTPIPFKIVTIMSGFLHFDLWRFTLGMIISRVTFFMM
;
A
#
# COMPACT_ATOMS: atom_id res chain seq x y z
N MET A 1 11.45 -4.47 -26.88
CA MET A 1 11.47 -3.44 -25.80
C MET A 1 11.34 -4.06 -24.42
N LEU A 2 10.38 -4.98 -24.18
CA LEU A 2 10.24 -5.73 -22.91
C LEU A 2 11.51 -6.49 -22.46
N LYS A 3 12.23 -7.13 -23.40
CA LYS A 3 13.51 -7.80 -23.09
C LYS A 3 14.54 -6.84 -22.48
N ARG A 4 14.61 -5.60 -22.95
CA ARG A 4 15.60 -4.62 -22.47
C ARG A 4 15.27 -4.12 -21.06
N SER A 5 14.00 -3.95 -20.73
CA SER A 5 13.53 -3.63 -19.37
C SER A 5 13.73 -4.82 -18.43
N TYR A 6 13.48 -6.05 -18.90
CA TYR A 6 13.75 -7.27 -18.15
C TYR A 6 15.25 -7.48 -17.89
N ASP A 7 16.08 -7.39 -18.92
CA ASP A 7 17.54 -7.51 -18.82
C ASP A 7 18.14 -6.40 -17.96
N TRP A 8 17.54 -5.20 -17.97
CA TRP A 8 17.90 -4.12 -17.06
C TRP A 8 17.51 -4.43 -15.61
N CYS A 9 16.29 -4.92 -15.36
CA CYS A 9 15.87 -5.36 -14.03
C CYS A 9 16.76 -6.50 -13.50
N VAL A 10 17.13 -7.46 -14.36
CA VAL A 10 18.01 -8.58 -14.01
C VAL A 10 19.44 -8.11 -13.77
N SER A 11 19.98 -7.16 -14.56
CA SER A 11 21.31 -6.60 -14.30
C SER A 11 21.33 -5.78 -13.01
N PHE A 12 20.28 -5.00 -12.74
CA PHE A 12 20.15 -4.23 -11.50
C PHE A 12 19.93 -5.11 -10.27
N ALA A 13 19.22 -6.24 -10.38
CA ALA A 13 18.99 -7.19 -9.30
C ALA A 13 20.29 -7.74 -8.67
N SER A 14 21.39 -7.73 -9.43
CA SER A 14 22.72 -8.14 -8.95
C SER A 14 23.51 -7.02 -8.25
N HIS A 15 23.05 -5.76 -8.34
CA HIS A 15 23.76 -4.60 -7.82
C HIS A 15 23.56 -4.47 -6.29
N PRO A 16 24.58 -4.05 -5.51
CA PRO A 16 24.46 -3.89 -4.06
C PRO A 16 23.38 -2.89 -3.61
N SER A 17 22.96 -1.98 -4.50
CA SER A 17 21.88 -1.00 -4.27
C SER A 17 20.48 -1.51 -4.62
N ALA A 18 20.34 -2.71 -5.17
CA ALA A 18 19.05 -3.30 -5.56
C ALA A 18 18.00 -3.34 -4.42
N PRO A 19 18.36 -3.63 -3.15
CA PRO A 19 17.38 -3.64 -2.06
C PRO A 19 16.79 -2.24 -1.78
N TRP A 20 17.57 -1.17 -1.95
CA TRP A 20 17.08 0.20 -1.80
C TRP A 20 16.13 0.59 -2.93
N LEU A 21 16.42 0.16 -4.15
CA LEU A 21 15.52 0.38 -5.29
C LEU A 21 14.19 -0.36 -5.09
N LEU A 22 14.25 -1.61 -4.61
CA LEU A 22 13.08 -2.41 -4.28
C LEU A 22 12.20 -1.74 -3.21
N PHE A 23 12.82 -1.21 -2.16
CA PHE A 23 12.13 -0.41 -1.16
C PHE A 23 11.47 0.84 -1.75
N ALA A 24 12.21 1.63 -2.54
CA ALA A 24 11.69 2.87 -3.11
C ALA A 24 10.51 2.60 -4.07
N LEU A 25 10.61 1.58 -4.91
CA LEU A 25 9.55 1.21 -5.85
C LEU A 25 8.30 0.71 -5.14
N THR A 26 8.44 -0.15 -4.13
CA THR A 26 7.31 -0.66 -3.33
C THR A 26 6.64 0.43 -2.51
N PHE A 27 7.42 1.38 -1.99
CA PHE A 27 6.91 2.58 -1.34
C PHE A 27 6.09 3.45 -2.30
N ILE A 28 6.67 3.80 -3.45
CA ILE A 28 6.02 4.67 -4.45
C ILE A 28 4.73 4.03 -4.99
N GLU A 29 4.76 2.72 -5.25
CA GLU A 29 3.56 1.97 -5.63
C GLU A 29 2.48 2.06 -4.56
N SER A 30 2.84 1.74 -3.31
CA SER A 30 1.87 1.65 -2.22
C SER A 30 1.27 3.01 -1.88
N SER A 31 2.02 4.09 -2.11
CA SER A 31 1.59 5.46 -1.91
C SER A 31 0.67 6.00 -3.01
N PHE A 32 1.09 5.99 -4.29
CA PHE A 32 0.34 6.68 -5.34
C PHE A 32 0.48 6.07 -6.74
N SER A 33 1.57 5.37 -7.07
CA SER A 33 1.83 4.93 -8.45
C SER A 33 1.14 3.63 -8.86
N PRO A 34 0.51 3.52 -10.05
CA PRO A 34 -0.18 2.30 -10.49
C PRO A 34 0.75 1.12 -10.86
N LEU A 35 2.07 1.25 -10.66
CA LEU A 35 3.08 0.25 -11.07
C LEU A 35 3.31 -0.81 -9.99
N PRO A 36 3.05 -2.12 -10.24
CA PRO A 36 3.30 -3.20 -9.29
C PRO A 36 4.81 -3.44 -9.04
N PRO A 37 5.21 -4.01 -7.88
CA PRO A 37 6.62 -4.18 -7.50
C PRO A 37 7.18 -5.54 -7.94
N LEU A 38 6.27 -6.45 -8.32
CA LEU A 38 6.49 -7.82 -8.77
C LEU A 38 7.59 -7.93 -9.85
N PRO A 39 7.73 -7.00 -10.81
CA PRO A 39 8.76 -7.11 -11.84
C PRO A 39 10.19 -7.08 -11.32
N LEU A 40 10.45 -6.54 -10.13
CA LEU A 40 11.78 -6.50 -9.52
C LEU A 40 11.97 -7.55 -8.42
N LEU A 41 10.94 -7.81 -7.61
CA LEU A 41 11.01 -8.81 -6.54
C LEU A 41 11.27 -10.23 -7.08
N ILE A 42 10.54 -10.63 -8.12
CA ILE A 42 10.63 -11.98 -8.70
C ILE A 42 12.06 -12.31 -9.18
N PRO A 43 12.72 -11.51 -10.05
CA PRO A 43 14.08 -11.82 -10.51
C PRO A 43 15.10 -11.78 -9.37
N MET A 44 14.93 -10.91 -8.36
CA MET A 44 15.83 -10.88 -7.20
C MET A 44 15.74 -12.15 -6.35
N CYS A 45 14.53 -12.68 -6.13
CA CYS A 45 14.32 -13.95 -5.44
C CYS A 45 14.84 -15.16 -6.23
N ILE A 46 14.70 -15.15 -7.56
CA ILE A 46 15.26 -16.22 -8.42
C ILE A 46 16.80 -16.18 -8.42
N ALA A 47 17.40 -15.00 -8.46
CA ALA A 47 18.85 -14.84 -8.47
C ALA A 47 19.52 -15.18 -7.12
N ARG A 48 18.84 -14.88 -6.00
CA ARG A 48 19.31 -15.17 -4.63
C ARG A 48 18.16 -15.69 -3.76
N PRO A 49 17.80 -16.98 -3.90
CA PRO A 49 16.72 -17.57 -3.12
C PRO A 49 17.02 -17.60 -1.61
N ASP A 50 18.30 -17.64 -1.23
CA ASP A 50 18.78 -17.53 0.15
C ASP A 50 18.34 -16.21 0.83
N ARG A 51 18.06 -15.16 0.04
CA ARG A 51 17.64 -13.84 0.53
C ARG A 51 16.19 -13.50 0.23
N ALA A 52 15.38 -14.43 -0.24
CA ALA A 52 13.98 -14.17 -0.62
C ALA A 52 13.18 -13.52 0.54
N TRP A 53 13.31 -14.05 1.76
CA TRP A 53 12.68 -13.51 2.96
C TRP A 53 13.12 -12.09 3.30
N PHE A 54 14.40 -11.77 3.06
CA PHE A 54 14.92 -10.42 3.27
C PHE A 54 14.32 -9.43 2.27
N TYR A 55 14.22 -9.80 0.99
CA TYR A 55 13.58 -8.95 -0.03
C TYR A 55 12.08 -8.77 0.24
N ALA A 56 11.38 -9.83 0.64
CA ALA A 56 9.98 -9.74 1.05
C ALA A 56 9.77 -8.79 2.24
N ALA A 57 10.65 -8.85 3.25
CA ALA A 57 10.60 -7.93 4.40
C ALA A 57 10.80 -6.47 3.99
N ILE A 58 11.73 -6.20 3.06
CA ILE A 58 11.94 -4.85 2.51
C ILE A 58 10.69 -4.34 1.79
N CYS A 59 10.06 -5.18 0.96
CA CYS A 59 8.81 -4.84 0.28
C CYS A 59 7.68 -4.56 1.27
N ALA A 60 7.56 -5.38 2.31
CA ALA A 60 6.56 -5.19 3.36
C ALA A 60 6.76 -3.85 4.08
N LEU A 61 7.99 -3.51 4.46
CA LEU A 61 8.32 -2.25 5.11
C LEU A 61 8.05 -1.04 4.19
N GLY A 62 8.52 -1.09 2.95
CA GLY A 62 8.27 -0.04 1.97
C GLY A 62 6.77 0.17 1.74
N SER A 63 6.01 -0.93 1.70
CA SER A 63 4.57 -0.88 1.50
C SER A 63 3.80 -0.35 2.71
N VAL A 64 4.19 -0.69 3.94
CA VAL A 64 3.60 -0.13 5.17
C VAL A 64 3.83 1.38 5.24
N LEU A 65 5.06 1.83 4.97
CA LEU A 65 5.39 3.25 4.93
C LEU A 65 4.64 3.99 3.83
N GLY A 66 4.54 3.38 2.64
CA GLY A 66 3.76 3.94 1.55
C GLY A 66 2.25 4.00 1.87
N GLY A 67 1.76 3.03 2.65
CA GLY A 67 0.39 2.98 3.16
C GLY A 67 0.05 4.11 4.13
N TYR A 68 0.98 4.47 5.02
CA TYR A 68 0.82 5.67 5.86
C TYR A 68 0.74 6.96 5.05
N LEU A 69 1.52 7.07 3.97
CA LEU A 69 1.41 8.22 3.07
C LEU A 69 0.06 8.23 2.36
N GLY A 70 -0.45 7.07 1.93
CA GLY A 70 -1.81 6.93 1.39
C GLY A 70 -2.89 7.35 2.40
N TYR A 71 -2.77 6.93 3.66
CA TYR A 71 -3.65 7.35 4.75
C TYR A 71 -3.61 8.89 4.92
N ALA A 72 -2.42 9.48 4.96
CA ALA A 72 -2.28 10.93 5.10
C ALA A 72 -2.93 11.69 3.93
N ILE A 73 -2.74 11.20 2.69
CA ILE A 73 -3.44 11.75 1.51
C ILE A 73 -4.96 11.68 1.71
N GLY A 74 -5.49 10.54 2.16
CA GLY A 74 -6.91 10.35 2.40
C GLY A 74 -7.49 11.31 3.44
N ALA A 75 -6.81 11.48 4.56
CA ALA A 75 -7.23 12.39 5.63
C ALA A 75 -7.24 13.85 5.13
N LEU A 76 -6.17 14.28 4.46
CA LEU A 76 -6.10 15.62 3.86
C LEU A 76 -7.17 15.85 2.78
N LEU A 77 -7.51 14.81 2.00
CA LEU A 77 -8.59 14.88 1.02
C LEU A 77 -9.96 15.04 1.69
N TYR A 78 -10.20 14.38 2.82
CA TYR A 78 -11.42 14.59 3.60
C TYR A 78 -11.50 16.04 4.09
N ASP A 79 -10.46 16.55 4.75
CA ASP A 79 -10.46 17.89 5.34
C ASP A 79 -10.56 19.03 4.31
N SER A 80 -10.17 18.78 3.06
CA SER A 80 -10.21 19.76 1.97
C SER A 80 -11.45 19.57 1.09
N LEU A 81 -11.31 18.82 -0.01
CA LEU A 81 -12.35 18.63 -1.02
C LEU A 81 -13.54 17.84 -0.48
N GLY A 82 -13.30 16.89 0.42
CA GLY A 82 -14.32 16.03 1.00
C GLY A 82 -15.35 16.84 1.80
N LEU A 83 -14.90 17.60 2.79
CA LEU A 83 -15.77 18.45 3.62
C LEU A 83 -16.51 19.48 2.79
N TRP A 84 -15.82 20.13 1.84
CA TRP A 84 -16.46 21.06 0.92
C TRP A 84 -17.60 20.39 0.15
N LEU A 85 -17.34 19.25 -0.50
CA LEU A 85 -18.35 18.53 -1.28
C LEU A 85 -19.51 18.01 -0.41
N ILE A 86 -19.21 17.40 0.74
CA ILE A 86 -20.21 16.90 1.69
C ILE A 86 -21.11 18.05 2.16
N SER A 87 -20.53 19.22 2.41
CA SER A 87 -21.27 20.40 2.85
C SER A 87 -22.19 20.96 1.77
N LEU A 88 -21.73 20.97 0.51
CA LEU A 88 -22.54 21.40 -0.63
C LEU A 88 -23.80 20.56 -0.82
N TYR A 89 -23.70 19.26 -0.59
CA TYR A 89 -24.84 18.33 -0.70
C TYR A 89 -25.64 18.19 0.61
N GLY A 90 -25.24 18.84 1.70
CA GLY A 90 -25.93 18.72 3.00
C GLY A 90 -25.83 17.32 3.62
N LEU A 91 -24.77 16.56 3.32
CA LEU A 91 -24.61 15.15 3.70
C LEU A 91 -23.75 14.94 4.96
N GLN A 92 -23.55 15.97 5.79
CA GLN A 92 -22.66 15.92 6.95
C GLN A 92 -23.02 14.77 7.91
N ALA A 93 -24.31 14.61 8.22
CA ALA A 93 -24.78 13.55 9.11
C ALA A 93 -24.51 12.15 8.54
N LYS A 94 -24.77 11.95 7.25
CA LYS A 94 -24.50 10.69 6.53
C LYS A 94 -23.00 10.37 6.51
N ALA A 95 -22.17 11.39 6.29
CA ALA A 95 -20.72 11.22 6.30
C ALA A 95 -20.21 10.84 7.70
N SER A 96 -20.72 11.47 8.76
CA SER A 96 -20.35 11.10 10.14
C SER A 96 -20.80 9.68 10.51
N GLU A 97 -22.00 9.27 10.07
CA GLU A 97 -22.51 7.91 10.27
C GLU A 97 -21.63 6.87 9.55
N LEU A 98 -21.23 7.16 8.31
CA LEU A 98 -20.32 6.31 7.54
C LEU A 98 -18.96 6.17 8.22
N ILE A 99 -18.38 7.28 8.72
CA ILE A 99 -17.11 7.28 9.45
C ILE A 99 -17.23 6.41 10.71
N HIS A 100 -18.29 6.60 11.49
CA HIS A 100 -18.51 5.84 12.72
C HIS A 100 -18.69 4.35 12.45
N THR A 101 -19.52 3.99 11.46
CA THR A 101 -19.77 2.59 11.11
C THR A 101 -18.51 1.91 10.59
N SER A 102 -17.71 2.63 9.80
CA SER A 102 -16.42 2.17 9.27
C SER A 102 -15.46 1.72 10.37
N GLN A 103 -15.50 2.32 11.56
CA GLN A 103 -14.63 1.91 12.67
C GLN A 103 -14.80 0.43 13.09
N HIS A 104 -15.96 -0.18 12.81
CA HIS A 104 -16.28 -1.55 13.20
C HIS A 104 -15.94 -2.59 12.12
N PHE A 105 -16.20 -2.30 10.85
CA PHE A 105 -16.04 -3.29 9.76
C PHE A 105 -14.80 -3.07 8.89
N TRP A 106 -14.26 -1.85 8.86
CA TRP A 106 -13.21 -1.47 7.90
C TRP A 106 -11.90 -2.23 8.13
N PHE A 107 -11.62 -2.66 9.37
CA PHE A 107 -10.50 -3.55 9.67
C PHE A 107 -10.51 -4.82 8.79
N TRP A 108 -11.67 -5.47 8.68
CA TRP A 108 -11.80 -6.70 7.88
C TRP A 108 -11.73 -6.41 6.38
N VAL A 109 -12.26 -5.28 5.94
CA VAL A 109 -12.11 -4.83 4.56
C VAL A 109 -10.63 -4.63 4.24
N LEU A 110 -9.89 -3.99 5.15
CA LEU A 110 -8.46 -3.75 4.98
C LEU A 110 -7.68 -5.06 4.88
N VAL A 111 -7.90 -5.99 5.81
CA VAL A 111 -7.21 -7.28 5.82
C VAL A 111 -7.54 -8.10 4.58
N THR A 112 -8.83 -8.29 4.29
CA THR A 112 -9.25 -9.12 3.15
C THR A 112 -8.81 -8.54 1.81
N LYS A 113 -8.95 -7.22 1.62
CA LYS A 113 -8.54 -6.57 0.37
C LYS A 113 -7.03 -6.48 0.24
N GLY A 114 -6.30 -6.33 1.34
CA GLY A 114 -4.84 -6.33 1.35
C GLY A 114 -4.20 -7.67 0.97
N LEU A 115 -4.96 -8.77 1.09
CA LEU A 115 -4.55 -10.11 0.66
C LEU A 115 -4.94 -10.40 -0.81
N THR A 116 -5.84 -9.62 -1.40
CA THR A 116 -6.24 -9.78 -2.80
C THR A 116 -5.33 -8.99 -3.74
N PRO A 117 -5.24 -9.35 -5.04
CA PRO A 117 -4.50 -8.56 -6.06
C PRO A 117 -5.17 -7.21 -6.42
N ILE A 118 -6.04 -6.69 -5.55
CA ILE A 118 -6.68 -5.38 -5.72
C ILE A 118 -5.67 -4.28 -5.34
N PRO A 119 -5.68 -3.12 -6.01
CA PRO A 119 -4.78 -2.01 -5.67
C PRO A 119 -4.94 -1.56 -4.21
N PHE A 120 -3.98 -1.93 -3.37
CA PHE A 120 -4.01 -1.67 -1.91
C PHE A 120 -4.11 -0.18 -1.57
N LYS A 121 -3.60 0.70 -2.45
CA LYS A 121 -3.70 2.16 -2.33
C LYS A 121 -5.13 2.68 -2.14
N ILE A 122 -6.12 2.04 -2.76
CA ILE A 122 -7.52 2.47 -2.64
C ILE A 122 -7.97 2.30 -1.20
N VAL A 123 -7.61 1.17 -0.59
CA VAL A 123 -7.93 0.84 0.79
C VAL A 123 -7.21 1.79 1.74
N THR A 124 -5.93 2.11 1.52
CA THR A 124 -5.17 2.99 2.40
C THR A 124 -5.66 4.44 2.34
N ILE A 125 -5.94 4.97 1.14
CA ILE A 125 -6.50 6.31 0.95
C ILE A 125 -7.90 6.40 1.58
N MET A 126 -8.76 5.41 1.35
CA MET A 126 -10.08 5.39 1.97
C MET A 126 -10.02 5.25 3.49
N SER A 127 -9.04 4.51 4.04
CA SER A 127 -8.82 4.44 5.49
C SER A 127 -8.51 5.81 6.08
N GLY A 128 -7.68 6.61 5.39
CA GLY A 128 -7.40 7.99 5.76
C GLY A 128 -8.63 8.89 5.65
N PHE A 129 -9.37 8.79 4.55
CA PHE A 129 -10.59 9.57 4.32
C PHE A 129 -11.64 9.32 5.40
N LEU A 130 -11.77 8.07 5.85
CA LEU A 130 -12.69 7.64 6.90
C LEU A 130 -12.17 7.92 8.31
N HIS A 131 -10.97 8.51 8.47
CA HIS A 131 -10.33 8.69 9.77
C HIS A 131 -10.31 7.38 10.58
N PHE A 132 -9.99 6.28 9.92
CA PHE A 132 -9.97 4.96 10.53
C PHE A 132 -8.87 4.87 11.59
N ASP A 133 -9.16 4.27 12.74
CA ASP A 133 -8.22 4.15 13.85
C ASP A 133 -6.82 3.70 13.39
N LEU A 134 -5.82 4.54 13.65
CA LEU A 134 -4.47 4.38 13.09
C LEU A 134 -3.77 3.14 13.64
N TRP A 135 -4.14 2.71 14.86
CA TRP A 135 -3.64 1.48 15.45
C TRP A 135 -4.19 0.24 14.74
N ARG A 136 -5.51 0.14 14.56
CA ARG A 136 -6.15 -0.95 13.79
C ARG A 136 -5.70 -0.95 12.33
N PHE A 137 -5.54 0.22 11.73
CA PHE A 137 -4.98 0.40 10.39
C PHE A 137 -3.58 -0.22 10.30
N THR A 138 -2.69 0.16 11.22
CA THR A 138 -1.31 -0.35 11.28
C THR A 138 -1.27 -1.87 11.40
N LEU A 139 -2.03 -2.44 12.35
CA LEU A 139 -2.09 -3.89 12.54
C LEU A 139 -2.59 -4.61 11.30
N GLY A 140 -3.70 -4.14 10.73
CA GLY A 140 -4.27 -4.73 9.53
C GLY A 140 -3.31 -4.65 8.34
N MET A 141 -2.62 -3.52 8.16
CA MET A 141 -1.63 -3.36 7.08
C MET A 141 -0.47 -4.33 7.25
N ILE A 142 0.12 -4.42 8.44
CA ILE A 142 1.24 -5.32 8.70
C ILE A 142 0.82 -6.75 8.39
N ILE A 143 -0.31 -7.21 8.93
CA ILE A 143 -0.82 -8.57 8.67
C ILE A 143 -0.99 -8.81 7.16
N SER A 144 -1.68 -7.91 6.47
CA SER A 144 -1.97 -8.06 5.04
C SER A 144 -0.71 -8.08 4.18
N ARG A 145 0.20 -7.11 4.39
CA ARG A 145 1.36 -6.88 3.51
C ARG A 145 2.46 -7.88 3.77
N VAL A 146 2.68 -8.24 5.03
CA VAL A 146 3.61 -9.32 5.38
C VAL A 146 3.12 -10.62 4.75
N THR A 147 1.84 -10.96 4.90
CA THR A 147 1.29 -12.20 4.33
C THR A 147 1.39 -12.21 2.80
N PHE A 148 1.04 -11.11 2.14
CA PHE A 148 1.08 -11.02 0.67
C PHE A 148 2.49 -11.16 0.08
N PHE A 149 3.52 -10.60 0.72
CA PHE A 149 4.89 -10.67 0.21
C PHE A 149 5.66 -11.92 0.66
N MET A 150 5.25 -12.56 1.75
CA MET A 150 5.88 -13.77 2.27
C MET A 150 5.29 -15.06 1.69
N MET A 151 4.13 -14.99 1.05
CA MET A 151 3.46 -16.12 0.38
C MET A 151 3.89 -16.21 -1.09
#